data_AF-A0A2D9WYX7-F1
#
_entry.id   AF-A0A2D9WYX7-F1
#
_cell.length_a   1.000
_cell.length_b   1.000
_cell.length_c   1.000
_cell.angle_alpha   90.00
_cell.angle_beta   90.00
_cell.angle_gamma   90.00
#
_symmetry.space_group_name_H-M   'P 1'
#
loop_
_entity.id
_entity.type
_entity.pdbx_description
1 polymer ?
#
loop_
_entity_poly.entity_id
_entity_poly.type
_entity_poly.pdbx_seq_one_letter_code
_entity_poly.pdbx_strand_id
1 'polypeptide(L)' 'MNYKWLFFSILGLLLVGFGLSLFGEAVIIKYKNNGNWFLWGTISLIIINSGLCLIGQAIIEKVKGNSKNN' A
#
# COMPACT_ATOMS: atom_id res chain seq x y z
N MET A 1 25.37 -2.59 -5.56
CA MET A 1 24.21 -2.90 -4.69
C MET A 1 22.95 -2.36 -5.32
N ASN A 2 22.01 -3.22 -5.71
CA ASN A 2 20.79 -2.82 -6.42
C ASN A 2 19.71 -2.34 -5.42
N TYR A 3 19.73 -1.05 -5.08
CA TYR A 3 18.74 -0.44 -4.16
C TYR A 3 17.32 -0.36 -4.75
N LYS A 4 17.14 -0.67 -6.04
CA LYS A 4 15.85 -0.64 -6.75
C LYS A 4 14.77 -1.41 -6.00
N TRP A 5 15.13 -2.52 -5.38
CA TRP A 5 14.18 -3.29 -4.59
C TRP A 5 13.73 -2.62 -3.30
N LEU A 6 14.71 -2.10 -2.54
CA LEU A 6 14.43 -1.44 -1.28
C LEU A 6 13.54 -0.23 -1.52
N PHE A 7 13.81 0.52 -2.58
CA PHE A 7 12.99 1.67 -2.95
C PHE A 7 11.54 1.27 -3.24
N PHE A 8 11.33 0.23 -4.05
CA PHE A 8 10.00 -0.24 -4.42
C PHE A 8 9.22 -0.85 -3.23
N SER A 9 9.93 -1.51 -2.31
CA SER A 9 9.37 -2.04 -1.06
C SER A 9 9.02 -0.91 -0.08
N ILE A 10 9.88 0.11 0.09
CA ILE A 10 9.58 1.33 0.87
C ILE A 10 8.36 2.04 0.29
N LEU A 11 8.31 2.23 -1.03
CA LEU A 11 7.26 2.99 -1.69
C LEU A 11 5.90 2.33 -1.50
N GLY A 12 5.84 1.01 -1.67
CA GLY A 12 4.63 0.25 -1.46
C GLY A 12 4.19 0.24 0.01
N LEU A 13 5.13 0.12 0.96
CA LEU A 13 4.82 0.20 2.40
C LEU A 13 4.27 1.58 2.79
N LEU A 14 4.84 2.65 2.22
CA LEU A 14 4.36 4.02 2.42
C LEU A 14 2.93 4.19 1.87
N LEU A 15 2.64 3.63 0.70
CA LEU A 15 1.33 3.71 0.05
C LEU A 15 0.26 2.95 0.84
N VAL A 16 0.60 1.78 1.37
CA VAL A 16 -0.28 1.01 2.28
C VAL A 16 -0.51 1.78 3.57
N GLY A 17 0.54 2.35 4.20
CA GLY A 17 0.41 3.16 5.40
C GLY A 17 -0.47 4.40 5.18
N PHE A 18 -0.31 5.08 4.04
CA PHE A 18 -1.15 6.21 3.63
C PHE A 18 -2.61 5.78 3.44
N GLY A 19 -2.84 4.64 2.79
CA GLY A 19 -4.16 4.03 2.66
C GLY A 19 -4.80 3.74 4.02
N LEU A 20 -4.04 3.19 4.99
CA LEU A 20 -4.52 2.95 6.35
C LEU A 20 -4.87 4.23 7.11
N SER A 21 -4.11 5.32 6.93
CA SER A 21 -4.47 6.62 7.52
C SER A 21 -5.79 7.15 6.96
N LEU A 22 -5.99 7.07 5.64
CA LEU A 22 -7.26 7.41 5.00
C LEU A 22 -8.41 6.51 5.47
N PHE A 23 -8.13 5.24 5.73
CA PHE A 23 -9.10 4.31 6.31
C PHE A 23 -9.50 4.74 7.73
N GLY A 24 -8.53 5.14 8.55
CA GLY A 24 -8.77 5.62 9.91
C GLY A 24 -9.63 6.89 9.94
N GLU A 25 -9.29 7.88 9.12
CA GLU A 25 -10.07 9.11 8.95
C GLU A 25 -11.49 8.80 8.47
N ALA A 26 -11.62 7.86 7.53
CA ALA A 26 -12.93 7.36 7.17
C ALA A 26 -13.62 6.87 8.46
N VAL A 27 -13.09 5.86 9.15
CA VAL A 27 -13.76 5.23 10.32
C VAL A 27 -14.25 6.28 11.33
N ILE A 28 -13.48 7.34 11.56
CA ILE A 28 -13.88 8.47 12.41
C ILE A 28 -15.08 9.23 11.83
N ILE A 29 -15.11 9.51 10.52
CA ILE A 29 -16.25 10.13 9.81
C ILE A 29 -17.51 9.26 9.89
N LYS A 30 -17.37 7.92 9.86
CA LYS A 30 -18.49 6.98 10.12
C LYS A 30 -19.10 7.23 11.49
N TYR A 31 -18.25 7.30 12.49
CA TYR A 31 -18.64 7.50 13.89
C TYR A 31 -19.30 8.88 14.09
N LYS A 32 -18.90 9.89 13.29
CA LYS A 32 -19.50 11.22 13.27
C LYS A 32 -20.81 11.34 12.47
N ASN A 33 -21.34 10.24 11.92
CA ASN A 33 -22.63 10.18 11.20
C ASN A 33 -22.72 11.08 9.95
N ASN A 34 -21.59 11.32 9.28
CA ASN A 34 -21.57 11.93 7.94
C ASN A 34 -21.62 10.82 6.89
N GLY A 35 -22.72 10.75 6.13
CA GLY A 35 -23.06 9.65 5.20
C GLY A 35 -22.05 9.34 4.07
N ASN A 36 -20.94 10.08 3.96
CA ASN A 36 -19.90 9.86 2.94
C ASN A 36 -18.75 8.95 3.41
N TRP A 37 -18.90 8.26 4.55
CA TRP A 37 -17.86 7.37 5.08
C TRP A 37 -17.46 6.25 4.13
N PHE A 38 -18.46 5.63 3.51
CA PHE A 38 -18.28 4.42 2.71
C PHE A 38 -17.41 4.69 1.47
N LEU A 39 -17.56 5.86 0.86
CA LEU A 39 -16.78 6.27 -0.29
C LEU A 39 -15.29 6.42 0.06
N TRP A 40 -15.01 7.04 1.21
CA TRP A 40 -13.64 7.23 1.72
C TRP A 40 -12.99 5.90 2.12
N GLY A 41 -13.75 4.99 2.73
CA GLY A 41 -13.30 3.64 3.00
C GLY A 41 -12.99 2.85 1.72
N THR A 42 -13.83 2.98 0.70
CA THR A 42 -13.64 2.30 -0.59
C THR A 42 -12.41 2.83 -1.33
N ILE A 43 -12.20 4.16 -1.34
CA ILE A 43 -11.00 4.78 -1.93
C ILE A 43 -9.74 4.30 -1.22
N SER A 44 -9.78 4.18 0.11
CA SER A 44 -8.67 3.68 0.90
C SER A 44 -8.35 2.22 0.54
N LEU A 45 -9.35 1.34 0.41
CA LEU A 45 -9.12 -0.04 -0.04
C LEU A 45 -8.47 -0.10 -1.43
N ILE A 46 -8.87 0.76 -2.38
CA ILE A 46 -8.24 0.85 -3.70
C ILE A 46 -6.74 1.19 -3.58
N ILE A 47 -6.42 2.16 -2.72
CA ILE A 47 -5.04 2.61 -2.49
C ILE A 47 -4.22 1.53 -1.81
N ILE A 48 -4.76 0.88 -0.78
CA ILE A 48 -4.10 -0.23 -0.07
C ILE A 48 -3.82 -1.38 -1.03
N ASN A 49 -4.82 -1.79 -1.82
CA ASN A 49 -4.69 -2.91 -2.76
C ASN A 49 -3.65 -2.60 -3.86
N SER A 50 -3.65 -1.36 -4.37
CA SER A 50 -2.62 -0.89 -5.32
C SER A 50 -1.23 -0.87 -4.70
N GLY A 51 -1.11 -0.40 -3.45
CA GLY A 51 0.13 -0.43 -2.68
C GLY A 51 0.66 -1.85 -2.47
N LEU A 52 -0.21 -2.79 -2.12
CA LEU A 52 0.13 -4.19 -1.93
C LEU A 52 0.67 -4.83 -3.23
N CYS A 53 0.07 -4.51 -4.38
CA CYS A 53 0.53 -5.00 -5.69
C CYS A 53 1.95 -4.50 -6.02
N LEU A 54 2.24 -3.22 -5.71
CA LEU A 54 3.59 -2.65 -5.88
C LEU A 54 4.61 -3.31 -4.93
N ILE A 55 4.24 -3.56 -3.67
CA ILE A 55 5.08 -4.32 -2.74
C ILE A 55 5.35 -5.73 -3.29
N GLY A 56 4.33 -6.42 -3.79
CA GLY A 56 4.46 -7.77 -4.33
C GLY A 56 5.43 -7.84 -5.50
N GLN A 57 5.28 -6.94 -6.48
CA GLN A 57 6.20 -6.85 -7.62
C GLN A 57 7.62 -6.50 -7.20
N ALA A 58 7.78 -5.61 -6.21
CA ALA A 58 9.08 -5.35 -5.60
C ALA A 58 9.70 -6.67 -5.13
N ILE A 59 9.05 -7.35 -4.18
CA ILE A 59 9.54 -8.59 -3.54
C ILE A 59 9.96 -9.61 -4.60
N ILE A 60 9.13 -9.84 -5.60
CA ILE A 60 9.40 -10.77 -6.71
C ILE A 60 10.65 -10.35 -7.48
N GLU A 61 10.81 -9.08 -7.84
CA GLU A 61 11.99 -8.59 -8.58
C GLU A 61 13.30 -8.76 -7.80
N LYS A 62 13.32 -8.60 -6.47
CA LYS A 62 14.53 -8.94 -5.70
C LYS A 62 14.75 -10.41 -5.54
N VAL A 63 13.70 -11.18 -5.25
CA VAL A 63 13.85 -12.63 -5.10
C VAL A 63 14.40 -13.21 -6.41
N LYS A 64 13.87 -12.77 -7.56
CA LYS A 64 14.36 -13.15 -8.89
C LYS A 64 15.76 -12.63 -9.19
N GLY A 65 16.08 -11.40 -8.78
CA GLY A 65 17.44 -10.84 -8.88
C GLY A 65 18.47 -11.56 -8.00
N ASN A 66 18.05 -12.14 -6.89
CA ASN A 66 18.90 -12.93 -6.00
C ASN A 66 19.11 -14.35 -6.56
N SER A 67 18.05 -15.00 -7.07
CA SER A 67 18.08 -16.35 -7.65
C SER A 67 18.92 -16.49 -8.93
N LYS A 68 19.28 -15.39 -9.60
CA LYS A 68 20.13 -15.40 -10.81
C LYS A 68 21.62 -15.28 -10.50
N ASN A 69 21.99 -15.14 -9.23
CA ASN A 69 23.36 -14.97 -8.75
C ASN A 69 23.84 -16.20 -7.94
N ASN A 70 23.31 -17.37 -8.27
CA ASN A 70 23.64 -18.70 -7.73
C ASN A 70 23.44 -19.73 -8.84
#